data_AF-A0AAW7VV44-F1
#
_entry.id   AF-A0AAW7VV44-F1
#
_cell.length_a   1.000
_cell.length_b   1.000
_cell.length_c   1.000
_cell.angle_alpha   90.00
_cell.angle_beta   90.00
_cell.angle_gamma   90.00
#
_symmetry.space_group_name_H-M   'P 1'
#
loop_
_entity.id
_entity.type
_entity.pdbx_description
1 polymer ?
#
loop_
_entity_poly.entity_id
_entity_poly.type
_entity_poly.pdbx_seq_one_letter_code
_entity_poly.pdbx_strand_id
1 'polypeptide(L)'
;MTVTVEQLEQALTTLDQVVAAVNIGRGSMVASYGHRTSSGSQEHAPLPVDVDLIDKKVAAHRLLMDRALRIALETNQPLTGRDVHSLTNYLYARAPWIVAQLWGLDFYKAVVEHTNGLDNARTRREPKVFAGRCAECDTDLYAVKGQPEARCGTCSATYEVLAWRDFARKHYGNYIGTPTDLSRKLSTPEYGIQVTADRIRKWAQRDKLERANPATNETGQPIPPAYRLNDVRDLYHNARRTPLEGRTA
;
A
#
# COMPACT_ATOMS: atom_id res chain seq x y z
N MET A 1 -28.36 -13.06 -7.88
CA MET A 1 -28.40 -11.70 -7.27
C MET A 1 -28.60 -10.72 -8.40
N THR A 2 -29.71 -9.98 -8.41
CA THR A 2 -29.97 -8.93 -9.39
C THR A 2 -29.24 -7.64 -8.97
N VAL A 3 -28.69 -6.91 -9.93
CA VAL A 3 -28.12 -5.58 -9.68
C VAL A 3 -29.25 -4.54 -9.66
N THR A 4 -29.16 -3.54 -8.79
CA THR A 4 -30.12 -2.42 -8.76
C THR A 4 -29.63 -1.26 -9.61
N VAL A 5 -30.54 -0.38 -10.03
CA VAL A 5 -30.20 0.83 -10.80
C VAL A 5 -29.23 1.73 -10.01
N GLU A 6 -29.52 1.95 -8.72
CA GLU A 6 -28.69 2.75 -7.82
C GLU A 6 -27.26 2.21 -7.72
N GLN A 7 -27.08 0.89 -7.64
CA GLN A 7 -25.75 0.27 -7.59
C GLN A 7 -24.95 0.53 -8.87
N LEU A 8 -25.58 0.42 -10.05
CA LEU A 8 -24.92 0.65 -11.32
C LEU A 8 -24.55 2.13 -11.50
N GLU A 9 -25.46 3.03 -11.16
CA GLU A 9 -25.24 4.48 -11.17
C GLU A 9 -24.07 4.87 -10.28
N GLN A 10 -24.06 4.41 -9.03
CA GLN A 10 -22.97 4.65 -8.08
C GLN A 10 -21.63 4.12 -8.62
N ALA A 11 -21.62 2.92 -9.21
CA ALA A 11 -20.41 2.33 -9.78
C ALA A 11 -19.86 3.14 -10.96
N LEU A 12 -20.73 3.63 -11.86
CA LEU A 12 -20.33 4.47 -12.99
C LEU A 12 -19.78 5.83 -12.53
N THR A 13 -20.43 6.47 -11.56
CA THR A 13 -19.94 7.72 -10.97
C THR A 13 -18.58 7.53 -10.30
N THR A 14 -18.40 6.43 -9.57
CA THR A 14 -17.13 6.11 -8.91
C THR A 14 -16.02 5.89 -9.94
N LEU A 15 -16.31 5.16 -11.02
CA LEU A 15 -15.34 4.94 -12.10
C LEU A 15 -14.90 6.26 -12.75
N ASP A 16 -15.84 7.17 -13.03
CA ASP A 16 -15.52 8.48 -13.62
C ASP A 16 -14.60 9.30 -12.71
N GLN A 17 -14.92 9.36 -11.41
CA GLN A 17 -14.10 10.04 -10.41
C GLN A 17 -12.69 9.45 -10.32
N VAL A 18 -12.57 8.12 -10.29
CA VAL A 18 -11.26 7.44 -10.23
C VAL A 18 -10.45 7.72 -11.50
N VAL A 19 -11.07 7.65 -12.69
CA VAL A 19 -10.37 7.93 -13.95
C VAL A 19 -9.95 9.39 -14.06
N ALA A 20 -10.76 10.33 -13.57
CA ALA A 20 -10.43 11.75 -13.50
C ALA A 20 -9.27 12.04 -12.53
N ALA A 21 -9.23 11.34 -11.39
CA ALA A 21 -8.15 11.45 -10.40
C ALA A 21 -6.81 10.86 -10.89
N VAL A 22 -6.84 9.97 -11.90
CA VAL A 22 -5.64 9.42 -12.53
C VAL A 22 -4.96 10.47 -13.41
N ASN A 23 -4.10 11.26 -12.76
CA ASN A 23 -3.12 12.12 -13.43
C ASN A 23 -2.00 11.26 -14.02
N ILE A 24 -2.17 10.87 -15.29
CA ILE A 24 -1.03 10.48 -16.11
C ILE A 24 -0.29 11.78 -16.37
N GLY A 25 0.68 12.11 -15.50
CA GLY A 25 1.61 13.19 -15.79
C GLY A 25 2.08 13.01 -17.22
N ARG A 26 2.00 14.07 -18.04
CA ARG A 26 2.52 14.08 -19.41
C ARG A 26 4.03 13.91 -19.34
N GLY A 27 4.48 12.71 -18.99
CA GLY A 27 5.85 12.27 -19.10
C GLY A 27 6.15 12.24 -20.58
N SER A 28 6.73 13.33 -21.05
CA SER A 28 7.38 13.42 -22.35
C SER A 28 8.19 12.12 -22.54
N MET A 29 7.81 11.31 -23.55
CA MET A 29 8.58 10.15 -24.00
C MET A 29 9.85 10.59 -24.74
N VAL A 30 10.53 11.63 -24.27
CA VAL A 30 11.88 11.93 -24.71
C VAL A 30 12.78 11.02 -23.88
N ALA A 31 13.07 9.85 -24.45
CA ALA A 31 14.17 9.02 -24.00
C ALA A 31 15.44 9.88 -24.05
N SER A 32 15.83 10.45 -22.90
CA SER A 32 17.14 11.06 -22.74
C SER A 32 18.17 9.94 -22.76
N TYR A 33 18.58 9.54 -23.96
CA TYR A 33 19.83 8.81 -24.16
C TYR A 33 20.93 9.80 -23.79
N GLY A 34 21.47 9.61 -22.58
CA GLY A 34 22.24 10.62 -21.87
C GLY A 34 23.38 11.23 -22.69
N HIS A 35 23.38 12.55 -22.79
CA HIS A 35 24.61 13.32 -22.85
C HIS A 35 24.91 13.78 -21.42
N ARG A 36 25.94 13.18 -20.79
CA ARG A 36 26.40 13.60 -19.46
C ARG A 36 27.15 14.93 -19.60
N THR A 37 26.44 16.06 -19.47
CA THR A 37 27.09 17.33 -19.16
C THR A 37 27.15 17.52 -17.65
N SER A 38 28.35 17.75 -17.13
CA SER A 38 28.56 17.99 -15.72
C SER A 38 28.22 19.43 -15.37
N SER A 39 26.99 19.71 -14.96
CA SER A 39 26.69 20.94 -14.23
C SER A 39 25.43 20.76 -13.40
N GLY A 40 25.55 21.10 -12.12
CA GLY A 40 24.55 20.81 -11.10
C GLY A 40 23.27 21.63 -11.28
N SER A 41 22.22 20.95 -11.72
CA SER A 41 20.87 21.20 -11.25
C SER A 41 20.21 19.84 -11.10
N GLN A 42 19.60 19.56 -9.94
CA GLN A 42 18.80 18.36 -9.74
C GLN A 42 17.49 18.50 -10.53
N GLU A 43 17.57 18.41 -11.85
CA GLU A 43 16.39 18.10 -12.65
C GLU A 43 16.03 16.65 -12.31
N HIS A 44 15.07 16.49 -11.40
CA HIS A 44 14.49 15.20 -11.08
C HIS A 44 14.08 14.53 -12.40
N ALA A 45 14.68 13.38 -12.68
CA ALA A 45 14.30 12.56 -13.82
C ALA A 45 12.76 12.43 -13.86
N PRO A 46 12.12 12.61 -15.03
CA PRO A 46 10.67 12.51 -15.13
C PRO A 46 10.25 11.16 -14.54
N LEU A 47 9.25 11.20 -13.65
CA LEU A 47 8.72 10.01 -13.00
C LEU A 47 8.43 8.95 -14.08
N PRO A 48 8.89 7.71 -13.90
CA PRO A 48 8.67 6.66 -14.89
C PRO A 48 7.17 6.53 -15.17
N VAL A 49 6.85 6.46 -16.47
CA VAL A 49 5.49 6.26 -16.95
C VAL A 49 4.99 4.92 -16.41
N ASP A 50 3.86 4.94 -15.70
CA ASP A 50 3.27 3.74 -15.11
C ASP A 50 2.40 3.06 -16.15
N VAL A 51 3.00 2.07 -16.81
CA VAL A 51 2.37 1.31 -17.90
C VAL A 51 1.14 0.56 -17.42
N ASP A 52 1.14 0.02 -16.18
CA ASP A 52 -0.02 -0.69 -15.61
C ASP A 52 -1.21 0.26 -15.41
N LEU A 53 -0.96 1.47 -14.89
CA LEU A 53 -2.02 2.47 -14.72
C LEU A 53 -2.61 2.93 -16.07
N ILE A 54 -1.77 3.09 -17.10
CA ILE A 54 -2.21 3.40 -18.46
C ILE A 54 -3.05 2.26 -19.04
N ASP A 55 -2.56 1.03 -18.95
CA ASP A 55 -3.24 -0.15 -19.49
C ASP A 55 -4.61 -0.34 -18.84
N LYS A 56 -4.72 -0.16 -17.52
CA LYS A 56 -6.01 -0.24 -16.81
C LYS A 56 -6.97 0.87 -17.22
N LYS A 57 -6.47 2.09 -17.45
CA LYS A 57 -7.29 3.21 -17.94
C LYS A 57 -7.81 2.95 -19.35
N VAL A 58 -6.96 2.44 -20.23
CA VAL A 58 -7.35 2.04 -21.60
C VAL A 58 -8.37 0.90 -21.55
N ALA A 59 -8.20 -0.08 -20.67
CA ALA A 59 -9.13 -1.19 -20.52
C ALA A 59 -10.51 -0.71 -20.02
N ALA A 60 -10.56 0.20 -19.05
CA ALA A 60 -11.81 0.80 -18.57
C ALA A 60 -12.52 1.59 -19.70
N HIS A 61 -11.78 2.38 -20.47
CA HIS A 61 -12.33 3.10 -21.62
C HIS A 61 -12.90 2.17 -22.69
N ARG A 62 -12.19 1.08 -23.03
CA ARG A 62 -12.66 0.06 -23.98
C ARG A 62 -13.95 -0.60 -23.53
N LEU A 63 -14.05 -0.97 -22.24
CA LEU A 63 -15.27 -1.54 -21.67
C LEU A 63 -16.47 -0.59 -21.85
N LEU A 64 -16.30 0.68 -21.49
CA LEU A 64 -17.37 1.67 -21.58
C LEU A 64 -17.77 1.92 -23.04
N MET A 65 -16.80 2.03 -23.94
CA MET A 65 -17.04 2.24 -25.37
C MET A 65 -17.80 1.07 -25.99
N ASP A 66 -17.37 -0.17 -25.74
CA ASP A 66 -18.01 -1.38 -26.24
C ASP A 66 -19.50 -1.43 -25.83
N ARG A 67 -19.77 -1.18 -24.56
CA ARG A 67 -21.14 -1.21 -24.02
C ARG A 67 -21.99 -0.05 -24.53
N ALA A 68 -21.43 1.15 -24.61
CA ALA A 68 -22.14 2.31 -25.13
C ALA A 68 -22.50 2.12 -26.62
N LEU A 69 -21.60 1.56 -27.43
CA LEU A 69 -21.86 1.23 -28.84
C LEU A 69 -22.96 0.19 -28.97
N ARG A 70 -22.92 -0.87 -28.16
CA ARG A 70 -23.99 -1.89 -28.17
C ARG A 70 -25.36 -1.29 -27.87
N ILE A 71 -25.46 -0.44 -26.85
CA ILE A 71 -26.71 0.23 -26.52
C ILE A 71 -27.15 1.18 -27.63
N ALA A 72 -26.23 1.93 -28.23
CA ALA A 72 -26.54 2.82 -29.35
C ALA A 72 -27.13 2.05 -30.55
N LEU A 73 -26.60 0.86 -30.84
CA LEU A 73 -27.12 -0.02 -31.89
C LEU A 73 -28.51 -0.58 -31.56
N GLU A 74 -28.74 -1.01 -30.32
CA GLU A 74 -30.01 -1.62 -29.92
C GLU A 74 -31.14 -0.58 -29.72
N THR A 75 -30.80 0.64 -29.31
CA THR A 75 -31.77 1.72 -29.02
C THR A 75 -31.90 2.76 -30.14
N ASN A 76 -31.07 2.69 -31.18
CA ASN A 76 -30.94 3.70 -32.26
C ASN A 76 -30.68 5.13 -31.75
N GLN A 77 -30.08 5.28 -30.57
CA GLN A 77 -29.73 6.59 -30.01
C GLN A 77 -28.25 6.90 -30.24
N PRO A 78 -27.90 8.14 -30.65
CA PRO A 78 -26.52 8.51 -30.92
C PRO A 78 -25.71 8.65 -29.63
N LEU A 79 -24.42 8.34 -29.72
CA LEU A 79 -23.45 8.59 -28.65
C LEU A 79 -23.21 10.08 -28.48
N THR A 80 -23.13 10.54 -27.23
CA THR A 80 -22.91 11.95 -26.87
C THR A 80 -21.42 12.35 -26.83
N GLY A 81 -20.50 11.37 -26.89
CA GLY A 81 -19.06 11.60 -26.88
C GLY A 81 -18.27 10.30 -26.84
N ARG A 82 -16.93 10.42 -26.85
CA ARG A 82 -16.00 9.27 -26.86
C ARG A 82 -15.03 9.25 -25.68
N ASP A 83 -14.96 10.31 -24.88
CA ASP A 83 -14.18 10.33 -23.65
C ASP A 83 -14.90 9.57 -22.53
N VAL A 84 -14.15 9.21 -21.48
CA VAL A 84 -14.69 8.39 -20.36
C VAL A 84 -15.88 9.07 -19.68
N HIS A 85 -15.84 10.39 -19.50
CA HIS A 85 -16.91 11.13 -18.83
C HIS A 85 -18.19 11.15 -19.67
N SER A 86 -18.09 11.41 -20.96
CA SER A 86 -19.24 11.33 -21.88
C SER A 86 -19.84 9.93 -21.95
N LEU A 87 -18.99 8.89 -21.94
CA LEU A 87 -19.44 7.49 -21.98
C LEU A 87 -20.11 7.07 -20.67
N THR A 88 -19.57 7.44 -19.51
CA THR A 88 -20.18 7.13 -18.21
C THR A 88 -21.52 7.85 -18.06
N ASN A 89 -21.64 9.12 -18.45
CA ASN A 89 -22.90 9.85 -18.46
C ASN A 89 -23.94 9.23 -19.42
N TYR A 90 -23.51 8.80 -20.60
CA TYR A 90 -24.38 8.13 -21.57
C TYR A 90 -24.96 6.83 -21.01
N LEU A 91 -24.13 6.05 -20.31
CA LEU A 91 -24.52 4.78 -19.68
C LEU A 91 -25.36 5.01 -18.42
N TYR A 92 -25.04 6.04 -17.64
CA TYR A 92 -25.78 6.47 -16.45
C TYR A 92 -27.23 6.77 -16.81
N ALA A 93 -27.46 7.59 -17.84
CA ALA A 93 -28.81 7.94 -18.30
C ALA A 93 -29.64 6.72 -18.76
N ARG A 94 -29.00 5.56 -18.96
CA ARG A 94 -29.64 4.31 -19.43
C ARG A 94 -29.49 3.18 -18.42
N ALA A 95 -29.09 3.47 -17.19
CA ALA A 95 -28.95 2.47 -16.14
C ALA A 95 -30.21 1.62 -15.93
N PRO A 96 -31.45 2.17 -15.93
CA PRO A 96 -32.67 1.35 -15.83
C PRO A 96 -32.80 0.31 -16.95
N TRP A 97 -32.45 0.69 -18.18
CA TRP A 97 -32.52 -0.21 -19.33
C TRP A 97 -31.42 -1.28 -19.26
N ILE A 98 -30.21 -0.93 -18.82
CA ILE A 98 -29.07 -1.85 -18.68
C ILE A 98 -29.37 -2.92 -17.61
N VAL A 99 -29.92 -2.51 -16.47
CA VAL A 99 -30.26 -3.42 -15.36
C VAL A 99 -31.32 -4.45 -15.75
N ALA A 100 -32.22 -4.10 -16.69
CA ALA A 100 -33.20 -5.04 -17.23
C ALA A 100 -32.60 -6.10 -18.17
N GLN A 101 -31.34 -5.92 -18.62
CA GLN A 101 -30.69 -6.87 -19.53
C GLN A 101 -30.08 -8.05 -18.77
N LEU A 102 -30.09 -9.23 -19.41
CA LEU A 102 -29.44 -10.44 -18.86
C LEU A 102 -27.95 -10.24 -18.55
N TRP A 103 -27.27 -9.39 -19.32
CA TRP A 103 -25.84 -9.08 -19.16
C TRP A 103 -25.58 -7.92 -18.20
N GLY A 104 -26.61 -7.25 -17.67
CA GLY A 104 -26.46 -6.06 -16.81
C GLY A 104 -25.63 -6.33 -15.55
N LEU A 105 -25.79 -7.51 -14.94
CA LEU A 105 -25.01 -7.92 -13.77
C LEU A 105 -23.52 -8.08 -14.08
N ASP A 106 -23.19 -8.70 -15.22
CA ASP A 106 -21.79 -8.90 -15.62
C ASP A 106 -21.12 -7.58 -15.98
N PHE A 107 -21.87 -6.66 -16.59
CA PHE A 107 -21.39 -5.31 -16.84
C PHE A 107 -21.12 -4.56 -15.53
N TYR A 108 -22.03 -4.60 -14.56
CA TYR A 108 -21.81 -4.01 -13.25
C TYR A 108 -20.55 -4.56 -12.57
N LYS A 109 -20.36 -5.89 -12.57
CA LYS A 109 -19.16 -6.52 -12.00
C LYS A 109 -17.89 -6.03 -12.70
N ALA A 110 -17.89 -5.94 -14.02
CA ALA A 110 -16.77 -5.43 -14.78
C ALA A 110 -16.45 -3.97 -14.42
N VAL A 111 -17.46 -3.09 -14.30
CA VAL A 111 -17.26 -1.70 -13.87
C VAL A 111 -16.59 -1.63 -12.49
N VAL A 112 -17.07 -2.42 -11.53
CA VAL A 112 -16.50 -2.49 -10.18
C VAL A 112 -15.06 -3.03 -10.21
N GLU A 113 -14.80 -4.08 -11.00
CA GLU A 113 -13.46 -4.66 -11.15
C GLU A 113 -12.47 -3.64 -11.72
N HIS A 114 -12.84 -2.93 -12.79
CA HIS A 114 -11.99 -1.91 -13.39
C HIS A 114 -11.76 -0.71 -12.45
N THR A 115 -12.79 -0.30 -11.69
CA THR A 115 -12.69 0.76 -10.68
C THR A 115 -11.68 0.38 -9.60
N ASN A 116 -11.83 -0.82 -9.03
CA ASN A 116 -10.91 -1.34 -8.01
C ASN A 116 -9.50 -1.54 -8.57
N GLY A 117 -9.37 -2.02 -9.81
CA GLY A 117 -8.10 -2.19 -10.48
C GLY A 117 -7.35 -0.87 -10.65
N LEU A 118 -8.05 0.18 -11.07
CA LEU A 118 -7.50 1.54 -11.23
C LEU A 118 -7.10 2.14 -9.89
N ASP A 119 -7.96 2.06 -8.86
CA ASP A 119 -7.64 2.63 -7.55
C ASP A 119 -6.50 1.88 -6.87
N ASN A 120 -6.42 0.56 -7.04
CA ASN A 120 -5.28 -0.24 -6.57
C ASN A 120 -3.98 0.13 -7.29
N ALA A 121 -4.00 0.32 -8.61
CA ALA A 121 -2.82 0.75 -9.36
C ALA A 121 -2.38 2.17 -8.94
N ARG A 122 -3.34 3.07 -8.75
CA ARG A 122 -3.09 4.43 -8.24
C ARG A 122 -2.45 4.41 -6.86
N THR A 123 -3.00 3.63 -5.92
CA THR A 123 -2.49 3.55 -4.55
C THR A 123 -1.18 2.76 -4.42
N ARG A 124 -0.85 1.87 -5.37
CA ARG A 124 0.48 1.21 -5.42
C ARG A 124 1.63 2.21 -5.61
N ARG A 125 1.39 3.36 -6.25
CA ARG A 125 2.41 4.42 -6.39
C ARG A 125 2.75 5.09 -5.07
N GLU A 126 1.81 5.15 -4.14
CA GLU A 126 2.07 5.76 -2.84
C GLU A 126 2.75 4.71 -1.96
N PRO A 127 3.96 4.98 -1.43
CA PRO A 127 4.68 4.01 -0.63
C PRO A 127 3.82 3.61 0.56
N LYS A 128 3.41 2.34 0.57
CA LYS A 128 2.66 1.79 1.70
C LYS A 128 3.60 1.65 2.88
N VAL A 129 3.21 2.23 4.00
CA VAL A 129 3.92 2.15 5.27
C VAL A 129 3.24 1.08 6.10
N PHE A 130 4.05 0.22 6.71
CA PHE A 130 3.55 -0.76 7.67
C PHE A 130 2.86 -0.05 8.84
N ALA A 131 1.60 -0.41 9.11
CA ALA A 131 0.75 0.20 10.13
C ALA A 131 0.66 -0.63 11.42
N GLY A 132 1.10 -1.90 11.39
CA GLY A 132 1.00 -2.85 12.49
C GLY A 132 0.46 -4.20 12.03
N ARG A 133 0.01 -5.04 12.96
CA ARG A 133 -0.72 -6.29 12.64
C ARG A 133 -2.19 -6.13 12.97
N CYS A 134 -3.05 -6.84 12.27
CA CYS A 134 -4.49 -6.85 12.50
C CYS A 134 -4.81 -7.52 13.84
N ALA A 135 -5.70 -6.93 14.64
CA ALA A 135 -6.13 -7.51 15.91
C ALA A 135 -6.86 -8.85 15.72
N GLU A 136 -7.68 -8.93 14.67
CA GLU A 136 -8.61 -10.04 14.44
C GLU A 136 -7.94 -11.25 13.78
N CYS A 137 -7.02 -11.00 12.84
CA CYS A 137 -6.47 -12.05 11.98
C CYS A 137 -4.94 -12.06 11.90
N ASP A 138 -4.27 -11.25 12.73
CA ASP A 138 -2.81 -11.17 12.88
C ASP A 138 -2.03 -10.92 11.56
N THR A 139 -2.74 -10.49 10.52
CA THR A 139 -2.17 -10.17 9.20
C THR A 139 -1.52 -8.80 9.23
N ASP A 140 -0.40 -8.65 8.53
CA ASP A 140 0.29 -7.37 8.40
C ASP A 140 -0.61 -6.31 7.75
N LEU A 141 -0.75 -5.17 8.42
CA LEU A 141 -1.49 -4.02 7.96
C LEU A 141 -0.56 -3.01 7.32
N TYR A 142 -1.00 -2.46 6.20
CA TYR A 142 -0.28 -1.43 5.47
C TYR A 142 -1.22 -0.27 5.21
N ALA A 143 -0.78 0.95 5.56
CA ALA A 143 -1.46 2.18 5.20
C ALA A 143 -0.69 2.88 4.09
N VAL A 144 -1.39 3.69 3.33
CA VAL A 144 -0.77 4.60 2.38
C VAL A 144 -0.11 5.75 3.17
N LYS A 145 1.08 6.21 2.76
CA LYS A 145 1.81 7.28 3.47
C LYS A 145 0.95 8.56 3.57
N GLY A 146 0.54 8.91 4.79
CA GLY A 146 -0.27 10.11 5.06
C GLY A 146 -1.78 9.86 5.18
N GLN A 147 -2.26 8.65 4.86
CA GLN A 147 -3.63 8.25 5.16
C GLN A 147 -3.78 7.98 6.66
N PRO A 148 -4.81 8.51 7.33
CA PRO A 148 -5.05 8.27 8.75
C PRO A 148 -5.59 6.87 9.02
N GLU A 149 -6.04 6.14 7.99
CA GLU A 149 -6.69 4.84 8.12
C GLU A 149 -5.95 3.73 7.33
N ALA A 150 -5.89 2.54 7.92
CA ALA A 150 -5.42 1.31 7.30
C ALA A 150 -6.54 0.26 7.33
N ARG A 151 -6.84 -0.34 6.18
CA ARG A 151 -7.82 -1.43 6.08
C ARG A 151 -7.12 -2.77 5.94
N CYS A 152 -7.54 -3.76 6.71
CA CYS A 152 -7.04 -5.12 6.59
C CYS A 152 -7.55 -5.77 5.30
N GLY A 153 -6.64 -6.29 4.47
CA GLY A 153 -7.00 -6.99 3.23
C GLY A 153 -7.72 -8.32 3.45
N THR A 154 -7.56 -8.95 4.62
CA THR A 154 -8.12 -10.28 4.91
C THR A 154 -9.50 -10.19 5.58
N CYS A 155 -9.60 -9.48 6.71
CA CYS A 155 -10.83 -9.40 7.50
C CYS A 155 -11.62 -8.10 7.27
N SER A 156 -11.15 -7.20 6.39
CA SER A 156 -11.77 -5.90 6.11
C SER A 156 -11.88 -4.91 7.27
N ALA A 157 -11.37 -5.21 8.47
CA ALA A 157 -11.34 -4.27 9.59
C ALA A 157 -10.52 -3.01 9.28
N THR A 158 -11.03 -1.84 9.69
CA THR A 158 -10.38 -0.54 9.49
C THR A 158 -9.79 -0.04 10.80
N TYR A 159 -8.54 0.43 10.74
CA TYR A 159 -7.78 0.89 11.88
C TYR A 159 -7.27 2.31 11.64
N GLU A 160 -7.42 3.19 12.63
CA GLU A 160 -6.75 4.48 12.63
C GLU A 160 -5.24 4.27 12.87
N VAL A 161 -4.40 4.67 11.92
CA VAL A 161 -2.96 4.38 11.88
C VAL A 161 -2.22 4.94 13.08
N LEU A 162 -2.53 6.15 13.55
CA LEU A 162 -1.83 6.78 14.67
C LEU A 162 -2.20 6.10 15.99
N ALA A 163 -3.49 5.97 16.28
CA ALA A 163 -3.98 5.27 17.46
C ALA A 163 -3.55 3.80 17.47
N TRP A 164 -3.58 3.13 16.32
CA TRP A 164 -3.17 1.73 16.20
C TRP A 164 -1.66 1.57 16.34
N ARG A 165 -0.83 2.48 15.82
CA ARG A 165 0.61 2.45 16.07
C ARG A 165 0.94 2.65 17.54
N ASP A 166 0.20 3.50 18.26
CA ASP A 166 0.41 3.70 19.69
C ASP A 166 -0.07 2.51 20.53
N PHE A 167 -1.20 1.91 20.14
CA PHE A 167 -1.68 0.64 20.71
C PHE A 167 -0.68 -0.50 20.46
N ALA A 168 -0.26 -0.67 19.21
CA ALA A 168 0.73 -1.65 18.79
C ALA A 168 2.06 -1.43 19.50
N ARG A 169 2.49 -0.18 19.69
CA ARG A 169 3.70 0.15 20.45
C ARG A 169 3.58 -0.25 21.93
N LYS A 170 2.41 -0.07 22.53
CA LYS A 170 2.13 -0.45 23.93
C LYS A 170 1.96 -1.96 24.12
N HIS A 171 1.37 -2.68 23.15
CA HIS A 171 1.11 -4.12 23.26
C HIS A 171 2.21 -5.00 22.67
N TYR A 172 2.81 -4.62 21.53
CA TYR A 172 3.91 -5.37 20.89
C TYR A 172 5.30 -4.89 21.32
N GLY A 173 5.41 -3.92 22.24
CA GLY A 173 6.68 -3.55 22.90
C GLY A 173 7.37 -4.71 23.63
N ASN A 174 6.64 -5.81 23.85
CA ASN A 174 7.16 -7.05 24.44
C ASN A 174 7.60 -8.10 23.40
N TYR A 175 7.82 -7.70 22.14
CA TYR A 175 8.30 -8.66 21.13
C TYR A 175 9.66 -9.24 21.53
N ILE A 176 9.68 -10.54 21.76
CA ILE A 176 10.87 -11.33 22.02
C ILE A 176 11.23 -12.07 20.73
N GLY A 177 12.47 -11.94 20.30
CA GLY A 177 12.94 -12.57 19.07
C GLY A 177 14.42 -12.93 19.14
N THR A 178 14.86 -13.78 18.20
CA THR A 178 16.29 -14.08 18.05
C THR A 178 17.03 -12.85 17.48
N PRO A 179 18.37 -12.76 17.60
CA PRO A 179 19.15 -11.68 17.00
C PRO A 179 18.88 -11.46 15.49
N THR A 180 18.62 -12.53 14.74
CA THR A 180 18.31 -12.44 13.31
C THR A 180 16.94 -11.80 13.09
N ASP A 181 15.92 -12.24 13.84
CA ASP A 181 14.57 -11.72 13.71
C ASP A 181 14.49 -10.26 14.16
N LEU A 182 15.17 -9.91 15.26
CA LEU A 182 15.27 -8.54 15.74
C LEU A 182 16.01 -7.64 14.75
N SER A 183 17.11 -8.10 14.14
CA SER A 183 17.84 -7.31 13.13
C SER A 183 16.97 -7.00 11.90
N ARG A 184 16.21 -7.99 11.43
CA ARG A 184 15.29 -7.82 10.30
C ARG A 184 14.16 -6.85 10.67
N LYS A 185 13.58 -7.03 11.87
CA LYS A 185 12.44 -6.23 12.34
C LYS A 185 12.84 -4.78 12.63
N LEU A 186 14.00 -4.52 13.24
CA LEU A 186 14.50 -3.17 13.50
C LEU A 186 14.96 -2.45 12.22
N SER A 187 15.37 -3.19 11.19
CA SER A 187 15.74 -2.60 9.88
C SER A 187 14.55 -2.17 9.04
N THR A 188 13.31 -2.52 9.46
CA THR A 188 12.11 -2.08 8.78
C THR A 188 11.96 -0.55 8.85
N PRO A 189 11.26 0.09 7.89
CA PRO A 189 11.02 1.53 7.90
C PRO A 189 10.29 2.05 9.16
N GLU A 190 9.60 1.17 9.89
CA GLU A 190 8.91 1.51 11.15
C GLU A 190 9.89 2.02 12.22
N TYR A 191 11.06 1.39 12.32
CA TYR A 191 12.09 1.74 13.29
C TYR A 191 13.26 2.49 12.62
N GLY A 192 13.59 2.16 11.37
CA GLY A 192 14.69 2.79 10.63
C GLY A 192 16.07 2.51 11.22
N ILE A 193 16.18 1.46 12.05
CA ILE A 193 17.38 1.16 12.83
C ILE A 193 18.19 0.08 12.13
N GLN A 194 19.32 0.49 11.57
CA GLN A 194 20.26 -0.43 10.93
C GLN A 194 21.16 -1.08 12.00
N VAL A 195 20.77 -2.26 12.46
CA VAL A 195 21.52 -3.09 13.42
C VAL A 195 21.64 -4.50 12.87
N THR A 196 22.86 -5.02 12.78
CA THR A 196 23.12 -6.39 12.33
C THR A 196 22.91 -7.40 13.46
N ALA A 197 22.52 -8.63 13.11
CA ALA A 197 22.37 -9.73 14.09
C ALA A 197 23.67 -10.00 14.87
N ASP A 198 24.83 -9.88 14.21
CA ASP A 198 26.15 -10.02 14.85
C ASP A 198 26.38 -8.96 15.94
N ARG A 199 25.95 -7.72 15.70
CA ARG A 199 26.06 -6.64 16.68
C ARG A 199 25.20 -6.91 17.92
N ILE A 200 24.01 -7.46 17.74
CA ILE A 200 23.12 -7.87 18.83
C ILE A 200 23.78 -9.00 19.65
N ARG A 201 24.36 -10.01 18.99
CA ARG A 201 25.10 -11.08 19.67
C ARG A 201 26.29 -10.55 20.48
N LYS A 202 27.05 -9.60 19.93
CA LYS A 202 28.16 -8.94 20.63
C LYS A 202 27.71 -8.11 21.83
N TRP A 203 26.52 -7.51 21.80
CA TRP A 203 25.95 -6.84 22.96
C TRP A 203 25.56 -7.82 24.06
N ALA A 204 24.99 -8.96 23.70
CA ALA A 204 24.69 -10.02 24.65
C ALA A 204 25.96 -10.64 25.27
N GLN A 205 27.01 -10.88 24.47
CA GLN A 205 28.31 -11.38 24.98
C GLN A 205 29.02 -10.42 25.94
N ARG A 206 28.65 -9.13 25.93
CA ARG A 206 29.21 -8.08 26.80
C ARG A 206 28.27 -7.73 27.95
N ASP A 207 27.32 -8.60 28.26
CA ASP A 207 26.31 -8.45 29.30
C ASP A 207 25.49 -7.14 29.20
N LYS A 208 25.34 -6.60 27.99
CA LYS A 208 24.51 -5.40 27.74
C LYS A 208 23.06 -5.74 27.45
N LEU A 209 22.79 -7.00 27.08
CA LEU A 209 21.45 -7.51 26.80
C LEU A 209 21.18 -8.72 27.68
N GLU A 210 20.07 -8.67 28.40
CA GLU A 210 19.60 -9.82 29.16
C GLU A 210 18.79 -10.76 28.28
N ARG A 211 19.03 -12.06 28.47
CA ARG A 211 18.30 -13.10 27.76
C ARG A 211 16.87 -13.16 28.29
N ALA A 212 15.90 -13.14 27.38
CA ALA A 212 14.47 -13.13 27.72
C ALA A 212 13.84 -14.54 27.81
N ASN A 213 14.56 -15.59 27.42
CA ASN A 213 14.12 -16.98 27.46
C ASN A 213 15.09 -17.86 28.29
N PRO A 214 14.65 -19.00 28.86
CA PRO A 214 15.52 -19.89 29.62
C PRO A 214 16.63 -20.50 28.76
N ALA A 215 17.73 -20.91 29.39
CA ALA A 215 18.91 -21.45 28.70
C ALA A 215 18.65 -22.80 28.02
N THR A 216 17.84 -23.62 28.67
CA THR A 216 17.49 -24.98 28.27
C THR A 216 15.98 -25.17 28.31
N ASN A 217 15.47 -26.02 27.42
CA ASN A 217 14.10 -26.54 27.49
C ASN A 217 13.92 -27.47 28.69
N GLU A 218 12.68 -27.87 28.96
CA GLU A 218 12.31 -28.86 30.00
C GLU A 218 13.01 -30.23 29.81
N THR A 219 13.46 -30.52 28.60
CA THR A 219 14.22 -31.73 28.21
C THR A 219 15.75 -31.56 28.29
N GLY A 220 16.24 -30.42 28.80
CA GLY A 220 17.67 -30.13 28.92
C GLY A 220 18.37 -29.70 27.63
N GLN A 221 17.63 -29.58 26.51
CA GLN A 221 18.20 -29.14 25.24
C GLN A 221 18.42 -27.62 25.21
N PRO A 222 19.56 -27.14 24.66
CA PRO A 222 19.86 -25.71 24.61
C PRO A 222 18.93 -24.98 23.62
N ILE A 223 18.29 -23.91 24.09
CA ILE A 223 17.45 -23.04 23.26
C ILE A 223 18.30 -21.91 22.69
N PRO A 224 18.11 -21.48 21.43
CA PRO A 224 18.74 -20.26 20.93
C PRO A 224 18.33 -19.04 21.79
N PRO A 225 19.26 -18.12 22.06
CA PRO A 225 18.97 -16.98 22.91
C PRO A 225 18.06 -15.97 22.20
N ALA A 226 17.04 -15.51 22.91
CA ALA A 226 16.08 -14.51 22.46
C ALA A 226 16.11 -13.28 23.38
N TYR A 227 15.83 -12.12 22.81
CA TYR A 227 15.95 -10.81 23.47
C TYR A 227 14.70 -9.96 23.19
N ARG A 228 14.46 -8.96 24.04
CA ARG A 228 13.35 -8.03 23.83
C ARG A 228 13.76 -6.97 22.81
N LEU A 229 12.82 -6.62 21.92
CA LEU A 229 13.05 -5.63 20.87
C LEU A 229 13.38 -4.23 21.42
N ASN A 230 12.73 -3.83 22.51
CA ASN A 230 12.97 -2.52 23.14
C ASN A 230 14.39 -2.41 23.71
N ASP A 231 14.91 -3.44 24.38
CA ASP A 231 16.26 -3.42 24.97
C ASP A 231 17.34 -3.21 23.90
N VAL A 232 17.19 -3.88 22.75
CA VAL A 232 18.08 -3.72 21.60
C VAL A 232 17.98 -2.32 20.99
N ARG A 233 16.76 -1.77 20.90
CA ARG A 233 16.51 -0.42 20.39
C ARG A 233 17.13 0.64 21.30
N ASP A 234 16.94 0.51 22.60
CA ASP A 234 17.39 1.48 23.60
C ASP A 234 18.93 1.48 23.66
N LEU A 235 19.57 0.31 23.58
CA LEU A 235 21.02 0.20 23.41
C LEU A 235 21.53 0.85 22.13
N TYR A 236 20.82 0.72 21.01
CA TYR A 236 21.22 1.35 19.76
C TYR A 236 21.23 2.89 19.88
N HIS A 237 20.20 3.46 20.50
CA HIS A 237 20.13 4.91 20.73
C HIS A 237 21.17 5.37 21.76
N ASN A 238 21.38 4.62 22.84
CA ASN A 238 22.39 4.93 23.86
C ASN A 238 23.82 4.82 23.34
N ALA A 239 24.11 3.88 22.44
CA ALA A 239 25.43 3.74 21.81
C ALA A 239 25.75 4.86 20.80
N ARG A 240 24.74 5.59 20.32
CA ARG A 240 24.88 6.75 19.43
C ARG A 240 24.89 8.09 20.18
N ARG A 241 24.48 8.10 21.45
CA ARG A 241 24.75 9.19 22.38
C ARG A 241 26.20 9.08 22.83
N THR A 242 27.14 9.45 21.97
CA THR A 242 28.51 9.74 22.44
C THR A 242 28.40 10.92 23.41
N PRO A 243 29.00 10.85 24.62
CA PRO A 243 28.99 11.98 25.54
C PRO A 243 29.68 13.18 24.89
N LEU A 244 29.03 14.33 24.90
CA LEU A 244 29.64 15.63 24.57
C LEU A 244 30.60 16.11 25.67
N GLU A 245 30.80 15.34 26.75
CA GLU A 245 31.69 15.70 27.84
C GLU A 245 32.94 14.82 27.84
N GLY A 246 34.05 15.45 27.46
CA GLY A 246 35.24 15.45 28.30
C GLY A 246 36.04 14.16 28.35
N ARG A 247 36.88 13.96 27.33
CA ARG A 247 38.21 13.42 27.55
C ARG A 247 39.04 14.52 28.22
N THR A 248 39.28 14.42 29.52
CA THR A 248 40.43 15.07 30.17
C THR A 248 41.39 13.99 30.65
N ALA A 249 42.68 14.31 30.54
CA ALA A 249 43.85 13.47 30.73
C ALA A 249 43.85 12.68 32.05
#